data_AF-A0AAV2KM83-F1
#
_entry.id   AF-A0AAV2KM83-F1
#
_cell.length_a   1.000
_cell.length_b   1.000
_cell.length_c   1.000
_cell.angle_alpha   90.00
_cell.angle_beta   90.00
_cell.angle_gamma   90.00
#
_symmetry.space_group_name_H-M   'P 1'
#
loop_
_entity.id
_entity.type
_entity.pdbx_description
1 polymer ?
#
loop_
_entity_poly.entity_id
_entity_poly.type
_entity_poly.pdbx_seq_one_letter_code
_entity_poly.pdbx_strand_id
1 'polypeptide(L)'
;MTGAFEATKAALANATLLGHPSATAPVALTTDASDYAARSSATMRGRQFTAFVDHKPLTFAMAKSTEPWSGRQQRQLSATSEYTTDIQHVAGRENVVADCLSRAVAGSVHLGLDYAEMAADQVADPEVQSYRTAPTALRVQEVVFEDANATLLCDVSMGKPRTLVPETWRRRVFNTIHSLSHPGVKAYAKLVGAKFVWPDLCKAVRAWAASCIACQRDKVTRHTNAPLAPFVVLERRFDHVNVDLVGPFPPSRGCSYLLTMVDRTTRWPEAIPLSSTTSAEVARAFIASWVSCFGTPSDLSSDRGPQLTSELWTAVAKGLGLKVHRTTAYNPQSNGKLLSKPV
;
A
#
# COMPACT_ATOMS: atom_id res chain seq x y z
N MET A 1 37.63 -16.29 -34.55
CA MET A 1 36.75 -15.34 -33.84
C MET A 1 35.52 -15.98 -33.19
N THR A 2 35.08 -17.17 -33.59
CA THR A 2 33.87 -17.83 -33.05
C THR A 2 34.05 -18.51 -31.68
N GLY A 3 35.23 -19.08 -31.40
CA GLY A 3 35.49 -19.79 -30.12
C GLY A 3 35.53 -18.88 -28.88
N ALA A 4 36.10 -17.67 -29.01
CA ALA A 4 36.14 -16.71 -27.90
C ALA A 4 34.75 -16.17 -27.57
N PHE A 5 33.92 -15.92 -28.59
CA PHE A 5 32.55 -15.43 -28.41
C PHE A 5 31.64 -16.47 -27.75
N GLU A 6 31.74 -17.74 -28.16
CA GLU A 6 31.03 -18.84 -27.50
C GLU A 6 31.53 -19.09 -26.07
N ALA A 7 32.84 -18.97 -25.81
CA ALA A 7 33.37 -19.07 -24.45
C ALA A 7 32.89 -17.93 -23.54
N THR A 8 32.83 -16.69 -24.04
CA THR A 8 32.30 -15.54 -23.29
C THR A 8 30.80 -15.67 -23.06
N LYS A 9 30.05 -16.20 -24.03
CA LYS A 9 28.61 -16.46 -23.93
C LYS A 9 28.30 -17.57 -22.91
N ALA A 10 29.09 -18.65 -22.90
CA ALA A 10 29.00 -19.72 -21.92
C ALA A 10 29.41 -19.24 -20.51
N ALA A 11 30.45 -18.42 -20.39
CA ALA A 11 30.87 -17.82 -19.12
C ALA A 11 29.81 -16.85 -18.57
N LEU A 12 29.16 -16.03 -19.42
CA LEU A 12 28.05 -15.16 -19.04
C LEU A 12 26.80 -15.94 -18.61
N ALA A 13 26.49 -17.05 -19.30
CA ALA A 13 25.38 -17.92 -18.94
C ALA A 13 25.61 -18.65 -17.61
N ASN A 14 26.84 -19.09 -17.34
CA ASN A 14 27.21 -19.73 -16.07
C ASN A 14 27.38 -18.74 -14.91
N ALA A 15 27.83 -17.51 -15.16
CA ALA A 15 28.04 -16.49 -14.13
C ALA A 15 26.73 -15.87 -13.61
N THR A 16 25.63 -15.97 -14.37
CA THR A 16 24.32 -15.41 -13.99
C THR A 16 23.35 -16.41 -13.37
N LEU A 17 23.74 -17.68 -13.27
CA LEU A 17 22.94 -18.74 -12.67
C LEU A 17 23.62 -19.22 -11.38
N LEU A 18 23.03 -18.90 -10.23
CA LEU A 18 23.25 -19.69 -9.01
C LEU A 18 22.66 -21.09 -9.26
N GLY A 19 23.43 -21.95 -9.91
CA GLY A 19 23.06 -23.34 -10.14
C GLY A 19 23.11 -24.10 -8.83
N HIS A 20 21.98 -24.68 -8.42
CA HIS A 20 21.97 -25.60 -7.30
C HIS A 20 22.85 -26.83 -7.66
N PRO A 21 23.76 -27.28 -6.77
CA PRO A 21 24.73 -28.35 -7.07
C PRO A 21 24.10 -29.70 -7.41
N SER A 22 22.79 -29.86 -7.15
CA SER A 22 21.99 -30.99 -7.61
C SER A 22 20.82 -30.47 -8.46
N ALA A 23 20.75 -30.91 -9.71
CA ALA A 23 19.72 -30.51 -10.68
C ALA A 23 18.31 -31.04 -10.35
N THR A 24 18.22 -32.03 -9.45
CA THR A 24 16.96 -32.67 -9.04
C THR A 24 16.52 -32.26 -7.63
N ALA A 25 17.27 -31.39 -6.95
CA ALA A 25 16.90 -30.95 -5.62
C ALA A 25 15.66 -30.05 -5.66
N PRO A 26 14.74 -30.20 -4.69
CA PRO A 26 13.61 -29.29 -4.56
C PRO A 26 14.13 -27.87 -4.34
N VAL A 27 13.69 -26.94 -5.19
CA VAL A 27 14.04 -25.53 -5.06
C VAL A 27 13.18 -24.93 -3.96
N ALA A 28 13.84 -24.40 -2.94
CA ALA A 28 13.18 -23.72 -1.83
C ALA A 28 13.77 -22.31 -1.65
N LEU A 29 12.91 -21.34 -1.36
CA LEU A 29 13.29 -19.96 -1.13
C LEU A 29 12.81 -19.50 0.24
N THR A 30 13.71 -18.95 1.03
CA THR A 30 13.38 -18.36 2.33
C THR A 30 13.33 -16.84 2.19
N THR A 31 12.28 -16.21 2.73
CA THR A 31 12.12 -14.76 2.73
C THR A 31 11.48 -14.29 4.03
N ASP A 32 11.78 -13.05 4.42
CA ASP A 32 11.30 -12.36 5.63
C ASP A 32 10.02 -11.53 5.36
N ALA A 33 9.33 -11.82 4.26
CA ALA A 33 8.13 -11.11 3.79
C ALA A 33 8.35 -9.61 3.48
N SER A 34 9.60 -9.18 3.27
CA SER A 34 9.90 -7.83 2.77
C SER A 34 9.49 -7.66 1.30
N ASP A 35 9.03 -6.45 0.91
CA ASP A 35 8.56 -6.09 -0.44
C ASP A 35 9.61 -6.28 -1.57
N TYR A 36 10.83 -6.71 -1.24
CA TYR A 36 11.97 -6.79 -2.14
C TYR A 36 12.18 -8.19 -2.77
N ALA A 37 11.88 -9.26 -2.02
CA ALA A 37 12.31 -10.61 -2.41
C ALA A 37 11.56 -11.19 -3.61
N ALA A 38 10.33 -10.74 -3.87
CA ALA A 38 9.46 -11.33 -4.90
C ALA A 38 9.69 -10.80 -6.32
N ARG A 39 10.57 -9.79 -6.53
CA ARG A 39 10.72 -9.11 -7.85
C ARG A 39 11.99 -9.43 -8.61
N SER A 40 13.02 -10.04 -8.01
CA SER A 40 14.26 -10.35 -8.72
C SER A 40 14.31 -11.81 -9.16
N SER A 41 13.88 -12.08 -10.39
CA SER A 41 14.57 -12.92 -11.39
C SER A 41 13.57 -13.57 -12.36
N ALA A 42 13.72 -13.25 -13.65
CA ALA A 42 13.00 -13.89 -14.76
C ALA A 42 13.19 -15.42 -14.84
N THR A 43 14.10 -15.98 -14.04
CA THR A 43 14.48 -17.41 -14.01
C THR A 43 13.51 -18.30 -13.22
N MET A 44 12.62 -17.70 -12.40
CA MET A 44 11.68 -18.46 -11.55
C MET A 44 10.30 -18.69 -12.19
N ARG A 45 10.01 -18.02 -13.31
CA ARG A 45 8.73 -18.19 -14.01
C ARG A 45 8.66 -19.59 -14.62
N GLY A 46 7.74 -20.42 -14.12
CA GLY A 46 7.48 -21.78 -14.64
C GLY A 46 8.17 -22.93 -13.90
N ARG A 47 8.94 -22.67 -12.84
CA ARG A 47 9.47 -23.73 -11.95
C ARG A 47 8.68 -23.77 -10.65
N GLN A 48 8.21 -24.94 -10.23
CA GLN A 48 7.62 -25.12 -8.91
C GLN A 48 8.71 -25.02 -7.84
N PHE A 49 8.51 -24.14 -6.85
CA PHE A 49 9.38 -24.01 -5.69
C PHE A 49 8.54 -23.71 -4.45
N THR A 50 9.04 -24.14 -3.28
CA THR A 50 8.41 -23.86 -1.99
C THR A 50 8.94 -22.55 -1.42
N ALA A 51 8.05 -21.61 -1.11
CA ALA A 51 8.41 -20.36 -0.44
C ALA A 51 8.22 -20.47 1.07
N PHE A 52 9.31 -20.38 1.81
CA PHE A 52 9.31 -20.33 3.27
C PHE A 52 9.26 -18.88 3.74
N VAL A 53 8.20 -18.53 4.48
CA VAL A 53 7.93 -17.16 4.99
C VAL A 53 7.80 -17.17 6.51
N ASP A 54 8.21 -16.09 7.17
CA ASP A 54 7.98 -15.90 8.61
C ASP A 54 6.61 -15.31 8.95
N HIS A 55 5.84 -14.91 7.93
CA HIS A 55 4.52 -14.32 8.10
C HIS A 55 3.40 -15.37 7.94
N LYS A 56 3.03 -16.03 9.04
CA LYS A 56 2.05 -17.15 9.08
C LYS A 56 0.75 -16.90 8.29
N PRO A 57 0.11 -15.72 8.33
CA PRO A 57 -1.11 -15.48 7.54
C PRO A 57 -0.98 -15.67 6.02
N LEU A 58 0.22 -15.57 5.44
CA LEU A 58 0.42 -15.75 3.99
C LEU A 58 0.23 -17.20 3.55
N THR A 59 0.47 -18.17 4.44
CA THR A 59 0.25 -19.60 4.15
C THR A 59 -1.21 -19.91 3.80
N PHE A 60 -2.14 -19.19 4.42
CA PHE A 60 -3.57 -19.34 4.17
C PHE A 60 -4.09 -18.40 3.08
N ALA A 61 -3.30 -17.38 2.68
CA ALA A 61 -3.76 -16.34 1.77
C ALA A 61 -4.06 -16.86 0.36
N MET A 62 -3.34 -17.89 -0.10
CA MET A 62 -3.59 -18.54 -1.40
C MET A 62 -4.75 -19.55 -1.36
N ALA A 63 -5.07 -20.10 -0.19
CA ALA A 63 -6.12 -21.12 -0.01
C ALA A 63 -7.47 -20.55 0.42
N LYS A 64 -7.51 -19.30 0.91
CA LYS A 64 -8.72 -18.66 1.44
C LYS A 64 -9.64 -18.21 0.30
N SER A 65 -10.75 -18.92 0.11
CA SER A 65 -11.79 -18.59 -0.89
C SER A 65 -12.83 -17.56 -0.40
N THR A 66 -12.88 -17.28 0.91
CA THR A 66 -13.96 -16.50 1.52
C THR A 66 -13.46 -15.34 2.37
N GLU A 67 -13.51 -14.14 1.77
CA GLU A 67 -13.70 -12.78 2.31
C GLU A 67 -13.26 -11.79 1.21
N PRO A 68 -13.86 -10.60 1.06
CA PRO A 68 -13.39 -9.67 0.05
C PRO A 68 -12.03 -9.11 0.47
N TRP A 69 -10.96 -9.67 -0.10
CA TRP A 69 -9.64 -9.05 -0.11
C TRP A 69 -9.75 -7.60 -0.61
N SER A 70 -9.00 -6.68 0.00
CA SER A 70 -8.86 -5.34 -0.58
C SER A 70 -8.26 -5.46 -1.99
N GLY A 71 -8.61 -4.53 -2.90
CA GLY A 71 -8.06 -4.55 -4.26
C GLY A 71 -6.53 -4.54 -4.34
N ARG A 72 -5.85 -4.02 -3.30
CA ARG A 72 -4.39 -4.09 -3.16
C ARG A 72 -3.92 -5.52 -2.88
N GLN A 73 -4.55 -6.20 -1.91
CA GLN A 73 -4.22 -7.56 -1.54
C GLN A 73 -4.44 -8.53 -2.70
N GLN A 74 -5.52 -8.37 -3.46
CA GLN A 74 -5.77 -9.21 -4.65
C GLN A 74 -4.68 -9.05 -5.71
N ARG A 75 -4.24 -7.82 -6.00
CA ARG A 75 -3.17 -7.57 -6.98
C ARG A 75 -1.83 -8.15 -6.51
N GLN A 76 -1.51 -8.00 -5.23
CA GLN A 76 -0.28 -8.57 -4.66
C GLN A 76 -0.31 -10.10 -4.65
N LEU A 77 -1.43 -10.72 -4.26
CA LEU A 77 -1.59 -12.17 -4.29
C LEU A 77 -1.54 -12.72 -5.72
N SER A 78 -2.22 -12.06 -6.67
CA SER A 78 -2.16 -12.44 -8.08
C SER A 78 -0.75 -12.35 -8.65
N ALA A 79 0.03 -11.33 -8.27
CA ALA A 79 1.41 -11.21 -8.69
C ALA A 79 2.30 -12.31 -8.08
N THR A 80 2.10 -12.65 -6.80
CA THR A 80 2.84 -13.73 -6.13
C THR A 80 2.47 -15.11 -6.69
N SER A 81 1.20 -15.35 -7.03
CA SER A 81 0.72 -16.62 -7.56
C SER A 81 1.23 -16.92 -8.97
N GLU A 82 1.72 -15.92 -9.70
CA GLU A 82 2.44 -16.14 -10.97
C GLU A 82 3.78 -16.88 -10.77
N TYR A 83 4.34 -16.86 -9.55
CA TYR A 83 5.62 -17.49 -9.24
C TYR A 83 5.45 -18.79 -8.46
N THR A 84 4.67 -18.80 -7.37
CA THR A 84 4.37 -20.01 -6.61
C THR A 84 3.07 -19.88 -5.81
N THR A 85 2.43 -21.02 -5.56
CA THR A 85 1.29 -21.16 -4.63
C THR A 85 1.65 -21.99 -3.39
N ASP A 86 2.84 -22.60 -3.34
CA ASP A 86 3.32 -23.40 -2.21
C ASP A 86 4.09 -22.49 -1.23
N ILE A 87 3.36 -21.95 -0.25
CA ILE A 87 3.89 -21.03 0.77
C ILE A 87 3.79 -21.71 2.14
N GLN A 88 4.93 -21.92 2.77
CA GLN A 88 5.06 -22.57 4.07
C GLN A 88 5.62 -21.61 5.11
N HIS A 89 5.17 -21.73 6.36
CA HIS A 89 5.63 -20.87 7.44
C HIS A 89 6.84 -21.46 8.15
N VAL A 90 7.87 -20.64 8.35
CA VAL A 90 9.02 -20.94 9.21
C VAL A 90 9.07 -19.88 10.31
N ALA A 91 9.24 -20.28 11.57
CA ALA A 91 9.30 -19.31 12.66
C ALA A 91 10.48 -18.34 12.42
N GLY A 92 10.30 -17.04 12.68
CA GLY A 92 11.36 -16.05 12.45
C GLY A 92 12.70 -16.37 13.14
N ARG A 93 12.67 -17.07 14.28
CA ARG A 93 13.88 -17.57 14.98
C ARG A 93 14.63 -18.66 14.21
N GLU A 94 13.94 -19.39 13.35
CA GLU A 94 14.47 -20.48 12.52
C GLU A 94 14.79 -19.99 11.10
N ASN A 95 14.22 -18.85 10.68
CA ASN A 95 14.50 -18.20 9.40
C ASN A 95 15.79 -17.36 9.42
N VAL A 96 16.86 -17.93 10.01
CA VAL A 96 18.11 -17.22 10.32
C VAL A 96 18.77 -16.70 9.04
N VAL A 97 18.70 -17.42 7.92
CA VAL A 97 19.35 -16.99 6.67
C VAL A 97 18.66 -15.77 6.07
N ALA A 98 17.32 -15.76 5.99
CA ALA A 98 16.59 -14.61 5.44
C ALA A 98 16.67 -13.41 6.39
N ASP A 99 16.57 -13.63 7.71
CA ASP A 99 16.73 -12.59 8.73
C ASP A 99 18.17 -12.04 8.74
N CYS A 100 19.19 -12.89 8.59
CA CYS A 100 20.57 -12.47 8.44
C CYS A 100 20.79 -11.69 7.15
N LEU A 101 20.19 -12.05 6.01
CA LEU A 101 20.36 -11.32 4.75
C LEU A 101 19.58 -10.00 4.72
N SER A 102 18.41 -9.93 5.36
CA SER A 102 17.66 -8.67 5.50
C SER A 102 18.29 -7.72 6.52
N ARG A 103 19.02 -8.28 7.51
CA ARG A 103 19.81 -7.53 8.50
C ARG A 103 21.28 -7.41 8.15
N ALA A 104 21.76 -8.05 7.08
CA ALA A 104 23.12 -7.95 6.62
C ALA A 104 23.32 -6.52 6.13
N VAL A 105 23.67 -5.63 7.06
CA VAL A 105 24.57 -4.54 6.78
C VAL A 105 25.87 -5.25 6.41
N ALA A 106 26.00 -5.66 5.15
CA ALA A 106 27.25 -6.24 4.70
C ALA A 106 28.35 -5.26 5.12
N GLY A 107 29.35 -5.80 5.83
CA GLY A 107 30.65 -5.16 5.89
C GLY A 107 30.97 -4.70 4.47
N SER A 108 31.27 -3.41 4.33
CA SER A 108 31.54 -2.78 3.04
C SER A 108 30.57 -3.15 1.90
N VAL A 109 29.25 -2.98 2.07
CA VAL A 109 28.47 -2.54 0.90
C VAL A 109 29.07 -1.20 0.50
N HIS A 110 29.92 -1.21 -0.54
CA HIS A 110 30.19 -0.03 -1.35
C HIS A 110 28.83 0.40 -1.91
N LEU A 111 28.08 1.16 -1.11
CA LEU A 111 27.20 2.20 -1.65
C LEU A 111 28.08 2.86 -2.69
N GLY A 112 27.72 2.84 -3.98
CA GLY A 112 28.56 3.30 -5.10
C GLY A 112 28.91 4.80 -4.99
N LEU A 113 29.64 5.13 -3.94
CA LEU A 113 30.06 6.40 -3.42
C LEU A 113 31.57 6.31 -3.46
N ASP A 114 32.18 7.20 -4.22
CA ASP A 114 33.61 7.30 -4.31
C ASP A 114 34.14 7.97 -3.04
N TYR A 115 34.66 7.16 -2.12
CA TYR A 115 35.22 7.64 -0.86
C TYR A 115 36.49 8.47 -1.06
N ALA A 116 37.21 8.30 -2.18
CA ALA A 116 38.37 9.12 -2.51
C ALA A 116 37.94 10.51 -3.01
N GLU A 117 36.93 10.59 -3.88
CA GLU A 117 36.33 11.87 -4.30
C GLU A 117 35.72 12.61 -3.09
N MET A 118 35.05 11.90 -2.19
CA MET A 118 34.50 12.49 -0.97
C MET A 118 35.60 13.01 -0.03
N ALA A 119 36.73 12.32 0.06
CA ALA A 119 37.88 12.77 0.84
C ALA A 119 38.47 14.07 0.28
N ALA A 120 38.57 14.20 -1.05
CA ALA A 120 38.98 15.43 -1.70
C ALA A 120 38.01 16.58 -1.39
N ASP A 121 36.70 16.34 -1.48
CA ASP A 121 35.68 17.34 -1.18
C ASP A 121 35.62 17.72 0.31
N GLN A 122 35.94 16.79 1.22
CA GLN A 122 36.06 17.13 2.65
C GLN A 122 37.13 18.19 2.89
N VAL A 123 38.26 18.15 2.16
CA VAL A 123 39.34 19.14 2.30
C VAL A 123 38.86 20.53 1.89
N ALA A 124 38.03 20.62 0.85
CA ALA A 124 37.49 21.87 0.34
C ALA A 124 36.26 22.40 1.13
N ASP A 125 35.56 21.55 1.88
CA ASP A 125 34.33 21.90 2.58
C ASP A 125 34.61 22.63 3.93
N PRO A 126 34.25 23.92 4.05
CA PRO A 126 34.53 24.70 5.26
C PRO A 126 33.72 24.25 6.48
N GLU A 127 32.51 23.71 6.29
CA GLU A 127 31.68 23.18 7.38
C GLU A 127 32.33 21.93 7.95
N VAL A 128 32.80 21.01 7.10
CA VAL A 128 33.53 19.80 7.52
C VAL A 128 34.82 20.16 8.24
N GLN A 129 35.61 21.11 7.73
CA GLN A 129 36.86 21.53 8.36
C GLN A 129 36.64 22.20 9.73
N SER A 130 35.53 22.92 9.91
CA SER A 130 35.21 23.56 11.19
C SER A 130 35.11 22.57 12.35
N TYR A 131 34.72 21.33 12.09
CA TYR A 131 34.60 20.28 13.11
C TYR A 131 35.92 19.84 13.73
N ARG A 132 37.06 20.20 13.14
CA ARG A 132 38.38 19.92 13.74
C ARG A 132 38.63 20.74 15.00
N THR A 133 38.04 21.93 15.08
CA THR A 133 38.28 22.90 16.17
C THR A 133 37.01 23.28 16.92
N ALA A 134 35.82 22.99 16.38
CA ALA A 134 34.55 23.35 16.99
C ALA A 134 34.31 22.59 18.32
N PRO A 135 33.83 23.28 19.37
CA PRO A 135 33.46 22.64 20.64
C PRO A 135 32.13 21.90 20.47
N THR A 136 32.20 20.70 19.91
CA THR A 136 31.04 19.81 19.69
C THR A 136 31.18 18.52 20.48
N ALA A 137 30.08 17.79 20.66
CA ALA A 137 30.10 16.46 21.28
C ALA A 137 30.73 15.37 20.37
N LEU A 138 31.09 15.73 19.12
CA LEU A 138 31.70 14.80 18.17
C LEU A 138 33.18 14.65 18.47
N ARG A 139 33.69 13.43 18.37
CA ARG A 139 35.13 13.15 18.47
C ARG A 139 35.65 12.89 17.08
N VAL A 140 36.23 13.92 16.47
CA VAL A 140 36.59 13.89 15.06
C VAL A 140 38.03 13.44 14.86
N GLN A 141 38.25 12.46 13.99
CA GLN A 141 39.55 11.87 13.68
C GLN A 141 39.65 11.50 12.19
N GLU A 142 40.86 11.50 11.66
CA GLU A 142 41.14 10.97 10.32
C GLU A 142 41.22 9.44 10.38
N VAL A 143 40.42 8.78 9.55
CA VAL A 143 40.32 7.33 9.50
C VAL A 143 40.68 6.88 8.09
N VAL A 144 41.60 5.94 7.99
CA VAL A 144 42.02 5.32 6.72
C VAL A 144 41.00 4.25 6.35
N PHE A 145 40.44 4.36 5.16
CA PHE A 145 39.59 3.34 4.56
C PHE A 145 40.44 2.54 3.57
N GLU A 146 40.98 1.41 4.02
CA GLU A 146 41.88 0.54 3.23
C GLU A 146 41.25 0.12 1.90
N ASP A 147 39.95 -0.24 1.92
CA ASP A 147 39.19 -0.62 0.73
C ASP A 147 39.12 0.47 -0.35
N ALA A 148 39.24 1.74 0.03
CA ALA A 148 39.09 2.90 -0.86
C ALA A 148 40.38 3.69 -1.05
N ASN A 149 41.49 3.26 -0.42
CA ASN A 149 42.76 4.00 -0.37
C ASN A 149 42.58 5.50 -0.08
N ALA A 150 41.66 5.83 0.84
CA ALA A 150 41.26 7.20 1.14
C ALA A 150 41.24 7.44 2.65
N THR A 151 41.68 8.63 3.06
CA THR A 151 41.62 9.08 4.45
C THR A 151 40.47 10.07 4.60
N LEU A 152 39.50 9.74 5.45
CA LEU A 152 38.30 10.54 5.66
C LEU A 152 38.22 11.04 7.09
N LEU A 153 37.76 12.27 7.23
CA LEU A 153 37.40 12.86 8.50
C LEU A 153 36.10 12.23 9.01
N CYS A 154 36.18 11.57 10.16
CA CYS A 154 35.09 10.79 10.74
C CYS A 154 34.86 11.16 12.21
N ASP A 155 33.62 11.07 12.66
CA ASP A 155 33.30 11.04 14.08
C ASP A 155 33.43 9.60 14.63
N VAL A 156 34.20 9.44 15.70
CA VAL A 156 34.45 8.17 16.38
C VAL A 156 33.82 8.10 17.79
N SER A 157 32.98 9.08 18.16
CA SER A 157 32.37 9.16 19.49
C SER A 157 31.51 7.93 19.86
N MET A 158 30.98 7.19 18.88
CA MET A 158 30.09 6.04 19.07
C MET A 158 30.77 4.68 18.85
N GLY A 159 32.11 4.61 18.91
CA GLY A 159 32.90 3.37 18.80
C GLY A 159 33.03 2.80 17.38
N LYS A 160 32.23 3.27 16.42
CA LYS A 160 32.43 3.02 14.98
C LYS A 160 32.67 4.34 14.25
N PRO A 161 33.60 4.41 13.29
CA PRO A 161 33.86 5.63 12.53
C PRO A 161 32.66 5.98 11.65
N ARG A 162 32.20 7.23 11.75
CA ARG A 162 31.10 7.78 10.97
C ARG A 162 31.60 8.95 10.14
N THR A 163 31.60 8.81 8.82
CA THR A 163 32.16 9.81 7.90
C THR A 163 31.37 11.12 7.99
N LEU A 164 32.07 12.25 8.15
CA LEU A 164 31.46 13.57 8.04
C LEU A 164 31.15 13.86 6.57
N VAL A 165 29.90 14.11 6.23
CA VAL A 165 29.49 14.24 4.82
C VAL A 165 29.52 15.72 4.39
N PRO A 166 30.36 16.09 3.40
CA PRO A 166 30.35 17.43 2.81
C PRO A 166 28.99 17.79 2.24
N GLU A 167 28.66 19.08 2.17
CA GLU A 167 27.34 19.54 1.73
C GLU A 167 26.97 18.99 0.34
N THR A 168 27.91 18.99 -0.60
CA THR A 168 27.78 18.49 -1.98
C THR A 168 27.44 17.00 -2.03
N TRP A 169 27.83 16.23 -1.02
CA TRP A 169 27.65 14.78 -0.96
C TRP A 169 26.35 14.34 -0.32
N ARG A 170 25.74 15.16 0.55
CA ARG A 170 24.56 14.74 1.34
C ARG A 170 23.41 14.27 0.47
N ARG A 171 23.18 14.96 -0.66
CA ARG A 171 22.13 14.59 -1.63
C ARG A 171 22.45 13.28 -2.36
N ARG A 172 23.73 13.07 -2.72
CA ARG A 172 24.22 11.84 -3.35
C ARG A 172 24.02 10.66 -2.40
N VAL A 173 24.50 10.77 -1.16
CA VAL A 173 24.30 9.77 -0.10
C VAL A 173 22.83 9.44 0.10
N PHE A 174 21.96 10.47 0.16
CA PHE A 174 20.53 10.25 0.25
C PHE A 174 19.96 9.49 -0.94
N ASN A 175 20.28 9.88 -2.16
CA ASN A 175 19.73 9.20 -3.34
C ASN A 175 20.19 7.74 -3.40
N THR A 176 21.46 7.46 -3.11
CA THR A 176 21.99 6.09 -3.14
C THR A 176 21.27 5.18 -2.16
N ILE A 177 21.00 5.65 -0.94
CA ILE A 177 20.35 4.82 0.09
C ILE A 177 18.83 4.83 -0.06
N HIS A 178 18.23 5.98 -0.37
CA HIS A 178 16.79 6.13 -0.45
C HIS A 178 16.20 5.40 -1.66
N SER A 179 16.89 5.38 -2.81
CA SER A 179 16.44 4.66 -4.01
C SER A 179 16.45 3.14 -3.85
N LEU A 180 17.18 2.60 -2.85
CA LEU A 180 17.18 1.16 -2.60
C LEU A 180 15.86 0.69 -2.02
N SER A 181 15.31 1.39 -1.02
CA SER A 181 14.16 0.86 -0.26
C SER A 181 13.14 1.90 0.21
N HIS A 182 13.26 3.16 -0.24
CA HIS A 182 12.39 4.27 0.18
C HIS A 182 12.15 4.33 1.71
N PRO A 183 13.18 4.20 2.55
CA PRO A 183 13.01 4.13 3.99
C PRO A 183 12.41 5.43 4.53
N GLY A 184 11.48 5.31 5.48
CA GLY A 184 10.94 6.45 6.20
C GLY A 184 12.03 7.20 6.98
N VAL A 185 11.79 8.48 7.27
CA VAL A 185 12.80 9.39 7.88
C VAL A 185 13.50 8.82 9.11
N LYS A 186 12.76 8.19 10.04
CA LYS A 186 13.35 7.59 11.25
C LYS A 186 14.25 6.38 10.93
N ALA A 187 13.81 5.51 10.03
CA ALA A 187 14.57 4.34 9.61
C ALA A 187 15.83 4.75 8.86
N TYR A 188 15.72 5.73 7.96
CA TYR A 188 16.85 6.31 7.25
C TYR A 188 17.87 6.90 8.24
N ALA A 189 17.42 7.74 9.19
CA ALA A 189 18.31 8.35 10.17
C ALA A 189 19.06 7.31 11.03
N LYS A 190 18.40 6.20 11.38
CA LYS A 190 19.04 5.09 12.11
C LYS A 190 20.08 4.36 11.25
N LEU A 191 19.75 4.05 10.00
CA LEU A 191 20.63 3.33 9.08
C LEU A 191 21.86 4.17 8.70
N VAL A 192 21.62 5.42 8.32
CA VAL A 192 22.64 6.33 7.81
C VAL A 192 23.46 6.93 8.94
N GLY A 193 22.84 7.26 10.07
CA GLY A 193 23.51 7.76 11.26
C GLY A 193 24.49 6.79 11.91
N ALA A 194 24.49 5.52 11.49
CA ALA A 194 25.48 4.52 11.88
C ALA A 194 26.80 4.60 11.09
N LYS A 195 26.79 5.22 9.89
CA LYS A 195 27.95 5.30 8.98
C LYS A 195 28.32 6.73 8.58
N PHE A 196 27.38 7.66 8.62
CA PHE A 196 27.53 9.02 8.14
C PHE A 196 26.97 10.02 9.14
N VAL A 197 27.59 11.19 9.22
CA VAL A 197 27.17 12.30 10.09
C VAL A 197 27.19 13.61 9.29
N TRP A 198 26.13 14.39 9.42
CA TRP A 198 26.10 15.79 9.01
C TRP A 198 24.99 16.54 9.78
N PRO A 199 25.05 17.88 9.87
CA PRO A 199 24.03 18.69 10.52
C PRO A 199 22.65 18.52 9.92
N ASP A 200 21.62 18.61 10.76
CA ASP A 200 20.24 18.62 10.29
C ASP A 200 19.85 17.39 9.43
N LEU A 201 20.52 16.24 9.60
CA LEU A 201 20.27 15.00 8.84
C LEU A 201 18.78 14.67 8.74
N CYS A 202 18.09 14.62 9.87
CA CYS A 202 16.66 14.32 9.91
C CYS A 202 15.80 15.36 9.17
N LYS A 203 16.19 16.63 9.19
CA LYS A 203 15.49 17.74 8.54
C LYS A 203 15.67 17.67 7.02
N ALA A 204 16.91 17.48 6.55
CA ALA A 204 17.22 17.31 5.13
C ALA A 204 16.51 16.09 4.55
N VAL A 205 16.62 14.93 5.20
CA VAL A 205 15.97 13.67 4.80
C VAL A 205 14.45 13.82 4.74
N ARG A 206 13.83 14.53 5.69
CA ARG A 206 12.39 14.79 5.67
C ARG A 206 11.98 15.61 4.45
N ALA A 207 12.72 16.68 4.15
CA ALA A 207 12.44 17.52 2.98
C ALA A 207 12.60 16.74 1.67
N TRP A 208 13.64 15.91 1.57
CA TRP A 208 13.94 15.12 0.38
C TRP A 208 12.99 13.94 0.17
N ALA A 209 12.60 13.25 1.24
CA ALA A 209 11.59 12.20 1.15
C ALA A 209 10.22 12.77 0.76
N ALA A 210 9.93 14.02 1.16
CA ALA A 210 8.69 14.71 0.76
C ALA A 210 8.67 15.07 -0.74
N SER A 211 9.83 15.19 -1.42
CA SER A 211 9.87 15.38 -2.87
C SER A 211 9.95 14.08 -3.67
N CYS A 212 10.04 12.92 -3.02
CA CYS A 212 10.10 11.63 -3.69
C CYS A 212 8.74 11.21 -4.25
N ILE A 213 8.63 11.12 -5.59
CA ILE A 213 7.38 10.76 -6.28
C ILE A 213 6.90 9.35 -5.87
N ALA A 214 7.80 8.37 -5.76
CA ALA A 214 7.44 7.01 -5.37
C ALA A 214 6.83 6.99 -3.96
N CYS A 215 7.50 7.63 -2.99
CA CYS A 215 6.96 7.75 -1.63
C CYS A 215 5.62 8.50 -1.59
N GLN A 216 5.44 9.55 -2.38
CA GLN A 216 4.20 10.33 -2.39
C GLN A 216 3.03 9.58 -3.02
N ARG A 217 3.29 8.73 -4.02
CA ARG A 217 2.25 7.88 -4.64
C ARG A 217 1.77 6.78 -3.72
N ASP A 218 2.68 6.17 -2.97
CA ASP A 218 2.36 5.02 -2.12
C ASP A 218 1.86 5.43 -0.73
N LYS A 219 2.27 6.60 -0.25
CA LYS A 219 1.91 7.09 1.09
C LYS A 219 0.69 8.00 1.02
N VAL A 220 -0.46 7.47 1.43
CA VAL A 220 -1.65 8.29 1.71
C VAL A 220 -1.35 9.15 2.94
N THR A 221 -0.98 10.41 2.72
CA THR A 221 -0.56 11.35 3.78
C THR A 221 -1.72 12.13 4.39
N ARG A 222 -2.86 12.22 3.68
CA ARG A 222 -4.03 12.98 4.14
C ARG A 222 -5.30 12.23 3.77
N HIS A 223 -6.02 11.75 4.77
CA HIS A 223 -7.46 11.57 4.63
C HIS A 223 -8.05 12.98 4.67
N THR A 224 -8.42 13.53 3.52
CA THR A 224 -9.25 14.73 3.50
C THR A 224 -10.62 14.33 4.02
N ASN A 225 -10.77 14.36 5.34
CA ASN A 225 -12.08 14.26 5.97
C ASN A 225 -12.77 15.59 5.71
N ALA A 226 -13.59 15.65 4.66
CA ALA A 226 -14.49 16.78 4.48
C ALA A 226 -15.27 16.96 5.79
N PRO A 227 -15.41 18.19 6.31
CA PRO A 227 -16.25 18.43 7.47
C PRO A 227 -17.63 17.85 7.18
N LEU A 228 -18.13 17.02 8.10
CA LEU A 228 -19.46 16.44 8.00
C LEU A 228 -20.44 17.61 7.94
N ALA A 229 -21.04 17.84 6.78
CA ALA A 229 -22.10 18.83 6.67
C ALA A 229 -23.19 18.50 7.70
N PRO A 230 -23.67 19.48 8.49
CA PRO A 230 -24.76 19.23 9.42
C PRO A 230 -25.96 18.69 8.64
N PHE A 231 -26.41 17.51 9.00
CA PHE A 231 -27.57 16.88 8.41
C PHE A 231 -28.81 17.70 8.80
N VAL A 232 -29.60 18.12 7.81
CA VAL A 232 -30.90 18.75 8.07
C VAL A 232 -31.79 17.70 8.74
N VAL A 233 -32.17 17.95 10.00
CA VAL A 233 -33.17 17.14 10.69
C VAL A 233 -34.51 17.52 10.10
N LEU A 234 -35.17 16.58 9.44
CA LEU A 234 -36.49 16.78 8.88
C LEU A 234 -37.52 16.60 9.99
N GLU A 235 -38.40 17.57 10.16
CA GLU A 235 -39.36 17.59 11.27
C GLU A 235 -40.62 16.75 10.98
N ARG A 236 -40.92 16.48 9.69
CA ARG A 236 -42.11 15.76 9.26
C ARG A 236 -41.83 14.27 9.03
N ARG A 237 -42.71 13.41 9.55
CA ARG A 237 -42.66 11.95 9.35
C ARG A 237 -42.98 11.62 7.90
N PHE A 238 -42.29 10.61 7.35
CA PHE A 238 -42.48 10.11 5.97
C PHE A 238 -42.21 11.14 4.87
N ASP A 239 -41.58 12.27 5.21
CA ASP A 239 -41.30 13.34 4.26
C ASP A 239 -40.03 13.05 3.43
N HIS A 240 -39.11 12.26 3.99
CA HIS A 240 -37.91 11.79 3.28
C HIS A 240 -37.67 10.30 3.47
N VAL A 241 -37.71 9.58 2.35
CA VAL A 241 -37.53 8.13 2.30
C VAL A 241 -36.20 7.77 1.67
N ASN A 242 -35.47 6.85 2.28
CA ASN A 242 -34.32 6.21 1.65
C ASN A 242 -34.78 4.90 1.00
N VAL A 243 -34.42 4.68 -0.26
CA VAL A 243 -34.80 3.49 -1.03
C VAL A 243 -33.54 2.75 -1.48
N ASP A 244 -33.52 1.44 -1.26
CA ASP A 244 -32.41 0.56 -1.64
C ASP A 244 -32.92 -0.79 -2.15
N LEU A 245 -32.20 -1.37 -3.12
CA LEU A 245 -32.50 -2.69 -3.70
C LEU A 245 -31.46 -3.70 -3.24
N VAL A 246 -31.90 -4.71 -2.52
CA VAL A 246 -31.02 -5.73 -1.93
C VAL A 246 -31.24 -7.08 -2.63
N GLY A 247 -30.14 -7.73 -3.01
CA GLY A 247 -30.14 -9.06 -3.62
C GLY A 247 -29.00 -9.26 -4.63
N PRO A 248 -29.03 -10.36 -5.40
CA PRO A 248 -30.02 -11.43 -5.36
C PRO A 248 -29.86 -12.34 -4.13
N PHE A 249 -30.98 -12.78 -3.58
CA PHE A 249 -31.10 -13.80 -2.53
C PHE A 249 -31.51 -15.16 -3.12
N PRO A 250 -31.33 -16.27 -2.38
CA PRO A 250 -31.94 -17.54 -2.75
C PRO A 250 -33.45 -17.37 -2.98
N PRO A 251 -34.01 -17.89 -4.09
CA PRO A 251 -35.39 -17.65 -4.45
C PRO A 251 -36.35 -18.23 -3.42
N SER A 252 -37.30 -17.41 -2.96
CA SER A 252 -38.37 -17.82 -2.06
C SER A 252 -39.71 -17.37 -2.65
N ARG A 253 -40.60 -18.32 -2.93
CA ARG A 253 -41.90 -18.08 -3.59
C ARG A 253 -41.80 -17.26 -4.89
N GLY A 254 -40.71 -17.44 -5.65
CA GLY A 254 -40.47 -16.71 -6.90
C GLY A 254 -39.87 -15.31 -6.74
N CYS A 255 -39.59 -14.86 -5.52
CA CYS A 255 -38.91 -13.59 -5.24
C CYS A 255 -37.44 -13.81 -4.86
N SER A 256 -36.55 -12.98 -5.41
CA SER A 256 -35.11 -13.04 -5.15
C SER A 256 -34.50 -11.69 -4.79
N TYR A 257 -35.29 -10.62 -4.74
CA TYR A 257 -34.85 -9.28 -4.40
C TYR A 257 -35.76 -8.65 -3.34
N LEU A 258 -35.26 -7.63 -2.64
CA LEU A 258 -36.02 -6.82 -1.71
C LEU A 258 -35.89 -5.34 -2.08
N LEU A 259 -37.03 -4.67 -2.24
CA LEU A 259 -37.10 -3.22 -2.20
C LEU A 259 -37.24 -2.78 -0.76
N THR A 260 -36.21 -2.16 -0.23
CA THR A 260 -36.20 -1.62 1.13
C THR A 260 -36.42 -0.12 1.10
N MET A 261 -37.29 0.37 1.96
CA MET A 261 -37.65 1.77 2.11
C MET A 261 -37.60 2.12 3.59
N VAL A 262 -36.89 3.18 3.96
CA VAL A 262 -36.77 3.59 5.37
C VAL A 262 -37.05 5.07 5.48
N ASP A 263 -38.02 5.43 6.32
CA ASP A 263 -38.26 6.84 6.67
C ASP A 263 -37.06 7.38 7.45
N ARG A 264 -36.52 8.51 6.99
CA ARG A 264 -35.34 9.12 7.60
C ARG A 264 -35.63 9.66 9.00
N THR A 265 -36.85 10.16 9.22
CA THR A 265 -37.23 10.84 10.46
C THR A 265 -37.54 9.83 11.57
N THR A 266 -38.47 8.90 11.32
CA THR A 266 -38.93 7.92 12.32
C THR A 266 -38.11 6.64 12.35
N ARG A 267 -37.26 6.41 11.33
CA ARG A 267 -36.58 5.13 11.09
C ARG A 267 -37.52 3.95 10.81
N TRP A 268 -38.76 4.22 10.41
CA TRP A 268 -39.73 3.18 10.03
C TRP A 268 -39.25 2.41 8.79
N PRO A 269 -39.06 1.08 8.88
CA PRO A 269 -38.62 0.25 7.75
C PRO A 269 -39.81 -0.41 7.04
N GLU A 270 -39.75 -0.47 5.72
CA GLU A 270 -40.64 -1.22 4.85
C GLU A 270 -39.81 -2.06 3.87
N ALA A 271 -40.13 -3.34 3.70
CA ALA A 271 -39.38 -4.23 2.83
C ALA A 271 -40.32 -5.08 1.98
N ILE A 272 -40.25 -4.91 0.66
CA ILE A 272 -41.16 -5.55 -0.29
C ILE A 272 -40.38 -6.56 -1.16
N PRO A 273 -40.77 -7.85 -1.15
CA PRO A 273 -40.14 -8.85 -2.00
C PRO A 273 -40.47 -8.64 -3.47
N LEU A 274 -39.46 -8.70 -4.33
CA LEU A 274 -39.57 -8.55 -5.77
C LEU A 274 -39.08 -9.81 -6.50
N SER A 275 -39.76 -10.13 -7.60
CA SER A 275 -39.40 -11.21 -8.52
C SER A 275 -38.30 -10.78 -9.50
N SER A 276 -38.31 -9.50 -9.88
CA SER A 276 -37.27 -8.88 -10.71
C SER A 276 -36.93 -7.47 -10.26
N THR A 277 -35.75 -7.00 -10.64
CA THR A 277 -35.30 -5.61 -10.44
C THR A 277 -35.59 -4.77 -11.67
N THR A 278 -36.73 -4.96 -12.34
CA THR A 278 -37.11 -4.04 -13.43
C THR A 278 -37.61 -2.72 -12.85
N SER A 279 -37.31 -1.60 -13.50
CA SER A 279 -37.79 -0.28 -13.06
C SER A 279 -39.32 -0.23 -12.91
N ALA A 280 -40.05 -0.96 -13.76
CA ALA A 280 -41.51 -1.03 -13.71
C ALA A 280 -42.02 -1.75 -12.46
N GLU A 281 -41.39 -2.86 -12.07
CA GLU A 281 -41.76 -3.60 -10.87
C GLU A 281 -41.41 -2.81 -9.61
N VAL A 282 -40.24 -2.16 -9.58
CA VAL A 282 -39.81 -1.30 -8.49
C VAL A 282 -40.75 -0.10 -8.31
N ALA A 283 -41.13 0.57 -9.40
CA ALA A 283 -42.07 1.69 -9.35
C ALA A 283 -43.46 1.27 -8.87
N ARG A 284 -43.98 0.14 -9.36
CA ARG A 284 -45.27 -0.41 -8.90
C ARG A 284 -45.23 -0.75 -7.42
N ALA A 285 -44.18 -1.44 -6.97
CA ALA A 285 -44.01 -1.80 -5.57
C ALA A 285 -43.98 -0.55 -4.68
N PHE A 286 -43.17 0.45 -5.03
CA PHE A 286 -43.08 1.70 -4.28
C PHE A 286 -44.44 2.42 -4.16
N ILE A 287 -45.19 2.53 -5.25
CA ILE A 287 -46.51 3.17 -5.23
C ILE A 287 -47.51 2.35 -4.39
N ALA A 288 -47.54 1.03 -4.61
CA ALA A 288 -48.51 0.14 -3.99
C ALA A 288 -48.26 -0.09 -2.50
N SER A 289 -47.03 0.05 -2.01
CA SER A 289 -46.70 -0.12 -0.59
C SER A 289 -46.53 1.20 0.14
N TRP A 290 -45.70 2.11 -0.37
CA TRP A 290 -45.34 3.32 0.39
C TRP A 290 -46.35 4.44 0.16
N VAL A 291 -46.56 4.80 -1.11
CA VAL A 291 -47.42 5.95 -1.47
C VAL A 291 -48.87 5.69 -1.04
N SER A 292 -49.35 4.46 -1.17
CA SER A 292 -50.69 4.06 -0.74
C SER A 292 -50.90 4.13 0.78
N CYS A 293 -49.90 3.78 1.57
CA CYS A 293 -50.02 3.69 3.03
C CYS A 293 -49.68 5.02 3.74
N PHE A 294 -48.65 5.73 3.26
CA PHE A 294 -48.06 6.88 3.96
C PHE A 294 -48.19 8.19 3.18
N GLY A 295 -48.68 8.13 1.94
CA GLY A 295 -48.72 9.25 1.02
C GLY A 295 -47.38 9.49 0.32
N THR A 296 -47.35 10.52 -0.50
CA THR A 296 -46.19 10.87 -1.32
C THR A 296 -45.14 11.63 -0.50
N PRO A 297 -43.89 11.14 -0.39
CA PRO A 297 -42.83 11.88 0.29
C PRO A 297 -42.43 13.13 -0.49
N SER A 298 -41.80 14.11 0.17
CA SER A 298 -41.24 15.29 -0.51
C SER A 298 -39.90 14.96 -1.17
N ASP A 299 -39.07 14.18 -0.45
CA ASP A 299 -37.72 13.84 -0.85
C ASP A 299 -37.49 12.32 -0.85
N LEU A 300 -36.73 11.83 -1.82
CA LEU A 300 -36.36 10.43 -1.93
C LEU A 300 -34.86 10.32 -2.13
N SER A 301 -34.17 9.52 -1.31
CA SER A 301 -32.75 9.22 -1.49
C SER A 301 -32.55 7.80 -1.97
N SER A 302 -31.81 7.62 -3.06
CA SER A 302 -31.43 6.31 -3.56
C SER A 302 -29.97 6.26 -3.97
N ASP A 303 -29.46 5.05 -4.19
CA ASP A 303 -28.23 4.84 -4.91
C ASP A 303 -28.38 5.17 -6.41
N ARG A 304 -27.31 4.93 -7.18
CA ARG A 304 -27.29 5.12 -8.64
C ARG A 304 -27.58 3.81 -9.41
N GLY A 305 -28.35 2.89 -8.83
CA GLY A 305 -28.79 1.70 -9.53
C GLY A 305 -29.50 2.04 -10.85
N PRO A 306 -29.30 1.26 -11.93
CA PRO A 306 -29.92 1.53 -13.24
C PRO A 306 -31.45 1.60 -13.16
N GLN A 307 -32.05 0.86 -12.22
CA GLN A 307 -33.48 0.84 -11.97
C GLN A 307 -34.01 2.20 -11.51
N LEU A 308 -33.30 2.81 -10.56
CA LEU A 308 -33.64 4.07 -9.87
C LEU A 308 -33.12 5.30 -10.62
N THR A 309 -32.47 5.09 -11.76
CA THR A 309 -32.00 6.14 -12.68
C THR A 309 -32.70 6.09 -14.04
N SER A 310 -33.55 5.09 -14.28
CA SER A 310 -34.31 4.92 -15.52
C SER A 310 -35.24 6.10 -15.85
N GLU A 311 -35.58 6.24 -17.13
CA GLU A 311 -36.57 7.22 -17.61
C GLU A 311 -37.94 7.01 -16.94
N LEU A 312 -38.35 5.74 -16.80
CA LEU A 312 -39.59 5.38 -16.13
C LEU A 312 -39.62 5.86 -14.67
N TRP A 313 -38.56 5.59 -13.90
CA TRP A 313 -38.48 6.02 -12.51
C TRP A 313 -38.49 7.55 -12.41
N THR A 314 -37.78 8.22 -13.31
CA THR A 314 -37.77 9.69 -13.39
C THR A 314 -39.14 10.27 -13.70
N ALA A 315 -39.89 9.65 -14.63
CA ALA A 315 -41.25 10.05 -14.97
C ALA A 315 -42.23 9.84 -13.81
N VAL A 316 -42.13 8.70 -13.11
CA VAL A 316 -42.94 8.41 -11.91
C VAL A 316 -42.64 9.42 -10.80
N ALA A 317 -41.36 9.66 -10.50
CA ALA A 317 -40.95 10.63 -9.50
C ALA A 317 -41.48 12.03 -9.82
N LYS A 318 -41.38 12.47 -11.08
CA LYS A 318 -41.92 13.76 -11.54
C LYS A 318 -43.46 13.81 -11.42
N GLY A 319 -44.15 12.75 -11.80
CA GLY A 319 -45.61 12.65 -11.72
C GLY A 319 -46.14 12.70 -10.27
N LEU A 320 -45.35 12.20 -9.33
CA LEU A 320 -45.63 12.25 -7.89
C LEU A 320 -45.12 13.55 -7.22
N GLY A 321 -44.33 14.38 -7.92
CA GLY A 321 -43.72 15.58 -7.32
C GLY A 321 -42.53 15.29 -6.39
N LEU A 322 -41.90 14.12 -6.51
CA LEU A 322 -40.76 13.69 -5.70
C LEU A 322 -39.46 14.39 -6.10
N LYS A 323 -38.71 14.88 -5.12
CA LYS A 323 -37.31 15.30 -5.31
C LYS A 323 -36.37 14.12 -5.05
N VAL A 324 -35.76 13.59 -6.12
CA VAL A 324 -34.86 12.44 -6.03
C VAL A 324 -33.42 12.89 -5.84
N HIS A 325 -32.83 12.52 -4.70
CA HIS A 325 -31.43 12.72 -4.33
C HIS A 325 -30.63 11.45 -4.56
N ARG A 326 -29.63 11.50 -5.44
CA ARG A 326 -28.78 10.34 -5.76
C ARG A 326 -27.45 10.43 -5.01
N THR A 327 -27.05 9.35 -4.34
CA THR A 327 -25.76 9.31 -3.66
C THR A 327 -24.59 9.29 -4.65
N THR A 328 -23.39 9.69 -4.20
CA THR A 328 -22.19 9.64 -5.03
C THR A 328 -21.75 8.18 -5.23
N ALA A 329 -21.32 7.84 -6.44
CA ALA A 329 -20.82 6.49 -6.74
C ALA A 329 -19.61 6.18 -5.85
N TYR A 330 -19.50 4.93 -5.37
CA TYR A 330 -18.38 4.42 -4.57
C TYR A 330 -18.12 5.12 -3.22
N ASN A 331 -19.16 5.62 -2.53
CA ASN A 331 -19.05 5.97 -1.11
C ASN A 331 -20.06 5.22 -0.23
N PRO A 332 -19.78 3.94 0.13
CA PRO A 332 -20.65 3.19 1.04
C PRO A 332 -20.77 3.83 2.43
N GLN A 333 -19.89 4.76 2.82
CA GLN A 333 -20.02 5.47 4.11
C GLN A 333 -21.17 6.49 4.13
N SER A 334 -21.55 7.06 2.98
CA SER A 334 -22.77 7.91 2.88
C SER A 334 -24.05 7.10 3.13
N ASN A 335 -24.10 5.83 2.69
CA ASN A 335 -25.21 4.92 2.99
C ASN A 335 -25.06 4.29 4.39
N GLY A 336 -23.84 4.06 4.86
CA GLY A 336 -23.55 3.43 6.15
C GLY A 336 -24.09 4.22 7.34
N LYS A 337 -24.10 5.57 7.29
CA LYS A 337 -24.77 6.40 8.31
C LYS A 337 -26.29 6.44 8.20
N LEU A 338 -26.86 6.11 7.03
CA LEU A 338 -28.31 5.99 6.84
C LEU A 338 -28.85 4.66 7.39
N LEU A 339 -28.01 3.61 7.51
CA LEU A 339 -28.39 2.27 7.99
C LEU A 339 -27.63 1.80 9.26
N SER A 340 -26.76 2.62 9.87
CA SER A 340 -26.08 2.22 11.11
C SER A 340 -27.06 2.17 12.27
N LYS A 341 -27.33 0.95 12.75
CA LYS A 341 -27.98 0.67 14.03
C LYS A 341 -27.30 1.50 15.14
N PRO A 342 -28.02 2.31 15.92
CA PRO A 342 -27.53 2.62 17.25
C PRO A 342 -27.54 1.31 18.05
N VAL A 343 -26.51 1.16 18.89
CA VAL A 343 -26.26 0.02 19.78
C VAL A 343 -27.51 -0.41 20.54
#